data_AF-A0A924IIP3-F1
#
_entry.id   AF-A0A924IIP3-F1
#
_cell.length_a   1.000
_cell.length_b   1.000
_cell.length_c   1.000
_cell.angle_alpha   90.00
_cell.angle_beta   90.00
_cell.angle_gamma   90.00
#
_symmetry.space_group_name_H-M   'P 1'
#
loop_
_entity.id
_entity.type
_entity.pdbx_description
1 polymer ?
#
loop_
_entity_poly.entity_id
_entity_poly.type
_entity_poly.pdbx_seq_one_letter_code
_entity_poly.pdbx_strand_id
1 'polypeptide(L)'
;MGGDFSWHTAVGGNAPRVTTPVLPDWVVPLWQRFLRLSTGRVAFFGLSGWAGQSQILSEGWQRAKLTDGRMSADAVIGMGADWALAAACLQEGGSFMWLIPGAATEAADRRREVETAFAATAHLLEIALDGGWMAIIGWKGDRLPAGSLEVLMVSYLSALVIMGGSETQLFETLKALRGNHVRADVSLSLRLDPAAYALVHCFGVYAPDKYEQIQQLPGKLVISTIYWDFSRTRGETILTIEILKQAATAAEAVERLDDWHAGLLGLTAEGREAAEDPPEKAQKMRAIFTNAAHLLPNGRREAEMLLGALSLPDIPYTVVPNAALTERFLDASPEPFVTAFGLKDFVLCAGRIEPRKNQHMLIWALRDTGLPLVLVGRRIDADYERLCRRWAGDNVHFIPELSPQMLASAYAAARVHAMPSWVETPGIANLEAALAGCNLVVGNRAIETEYFGDLAYVCDPANWRSIRDAVTLAWQDPGTERRQALRQRILTHFTWSEPARITAEVYHQVIAG
;
A
#
# COMPACT_ATOMS: atom_id res chain seq x y z
N MET A 1 34.82 19.92 -28.17
CA MET A 1 34.29 20.37 -29.47
C MET A 1 33.76 19.15 -30.21
N GLY A 2 32.49 19.20 -30.62
CA GLY A 2 31.86 18.39 -31.68
C GLY A 2 32.06 16.88 -31.65
N GLY A 3 31.08 16.16 -31.07
CA GLY A 3 30.91 14.71 -31.23
C GLY A 3 29.42 14.40 -31.23
N ASP A 4 28.77 14.80 -32.32
CA ASP A 4 27.36 14.62 -32.62
C ASP A 4 27.12 13.21 -33.25
N PHE A 5 25.93 12.64 -32.97
CA PHE A 5 25.29 11.42 -33.53
C PHE A 5 25.72 10.05 -32.96
N SER A 6 24.83 9.06 -32.76
CA SER A 6 23.59 8.71 -33.47
C SER A 6 22.58 7.92 -32.61
N TRP A 7 21.29 8.19 -32.77
CA TRP A 7 20.19 7.34 -32.29
C TRP A 7 19.97 6.19 -33.28
N HIS A 8 19.89 4.95 -32.80
CA HIS A 8 19.39 3.85 -33.62
C HIS A 8 17.86 3.95 -33.72
N THR A 9 17.38 4.53 -34.82
CA THR A 9 16.03 4.27 -35.34
C THR A 9 16.13 3.19 -36.41
N ALA A 10 15.61 2.00 -36.11
CA ALA A 10 15.50 0.96 -37.12
C ALA A 10 14.29 1.24 -38.02
N VAL A 11 14.60 1.47 -39.29
CA VAL A 11 13.79 1.34 -40.51
C VAL A 11 12.78 2.45 -40.80
N GLY A 12 13.14 3.22 -41.83
CA GLY A 12 12.27 4.13 -42.55
C GLY A 12 11.22 3.41 -43.38
N GLY A 13 10.00 3.85 -43.19
CA GLY A 13 8.84 3.63 -44.04
C GLY A 13 7.85 4.73 -43.65
N ASN A 14 7.15 5.29 -44.63
CA ASN A 14 6.26 6.46 -44.49
C ASN A 14 5.01 6.12 -43.64
N ALA A 15 5.21 5.81 -42.35
CA ALA A 15 4.14 5.58 -41.39
C ALA A 15 3.68 6.94 -40.84
N PRO A 16 2.36 7.14 -40.66
CA PRO A 16 1.83 8.38 -40.11
C PRO A 16 2.52 8.69 -38.78
N ARG A 17 2.78 9.97 -38.49
CA ARG A 17 3.28 10.43 -37.17
C ARG A 17 2.34 9.89 -36.11
N VAL A 18 2.68 8.75 -35.52
CA VAL A 18 2.03 8.23 -34.33
C VAL A 18 2.37 9.26 -33.26
N THR A 19 1.35 10.01 -32.84
CA THR A 19 1.42 10.79 -31.60
C THR A 19 1.92 9.84 -30.52
N THR A 20 3.13 10.06 -30.01
CA THR A 20 3.68 9.25 -28.91
C THR A 20 2.61 9.21 -27.82
N PRO A 21 2.07 8.03 -27.46
CA PRO A 21 1.03 7.97 -26.45
C PRO A 21 1.57 8.59 -25.17
N VAL A 22 0.80 9.51 -24.59
CA VAL A 22 1.08 10.04 -23.26
C VAL A 22 0.96 8.86 -22.31
N LEU A 23 2.08 8.47 -21.69
CA LEU A 23 2.07 7.36 -20.74
C LEU A 23 1.23 7.72 -19.52
N PRO A 24 0.45 6.78 -18.99
CA PRO A 24 -0.40 7.06 -17.83
C PRO A 24 0.39 7.42 -16.57
N ASP A 25 -0.21 8.27 -15.72
CA ASP A 25 0.40 8.74 -14.47
C ASP A 25 0.61 7.63 -13.43
N TRP A 26 -0.03 6.47 -13.59
CA TRP A 26 0.15 5.32 -12.70
C TRP A 26 1.48 4.58 -12.91
N VAL A 27 2.16 4.78 -14.04
CA VAL A 27 3.37 4.04 -14.41
C VAL A 27 4.50 4.27 -13.40
N VAL A 28 4.74 5.52 -13.00
CA VAL A 28 5.81 5.84 -12.02
C VAL A 28 5.49 5.24 -10.64
N PRO A 29 4.31 5.47 -10.04
CA PRO A 29 3.96 4.84 -8.75
C PRO A 29 4.04 3.31 -8.78
N LEU A 30 3.57 2.67 -9.85
CA LEU A 30 3.64 1.21 -9.98
C LEU A 30 5.09 0.74 -10.04
N TRP A 31 5.91 1.38 -10.86
CA TRP A 31 7.33 1.05 -11.00
C TRP A 31 8.07 1.16 -9.67
N GLN A 32 7.84 2.24 -8.92
CA GLN A 32 8.45 2.46 -7.61
C GLN A 32 8.21 1.30 -6.63
N ARG A 33 7.11 0.56 -6.76
CA ARG A 33 6.88 -0.66 -5.97
C ARG A 33 7.79 -1.82 -6.36
N PHE A 34 8.11 -1.96 -7.64
CA PHE A 34 8.92 -3.06 -8.14
C PHE A 34 10.42 -2.80 -8.14
N LEU A 35 10.87 -1.58 -7.86
CA LEU A 35 12.29 -1.21 -7.91
C LEU A 35 13.18 -2.02 -6.96
N ARG A 36 12.64 -2.58 -5.86
CA ARG A 36 13.29 -3.38 -4.79
C ARG A 36 14.46 -2.71 -4.08
N LEU A 37 15.40 -2.15 -4.85
CA LEU A 37 16.51 -1.33 -4.40
C LEU A 37 16.12 0.15 -4.30
N SER A 38 16.90 0.85 -3.50
CA SER A 38 16.78 2.28 -3.27
C SER A 38 17.54 3.14 -4.28
N THR A 39 18.51 2.55 -4.96
CA THR A 39 19.38 3.20 -5.94
C THR A 39 19.73 2.18 -7.01
N GLY A 40 20.21 2.66 -8.15
CA GLY A 40 20.58 1.82 -9.27
C GLY A 40 20.49 2.55 -10.58
N ARG A 41 20.83 1.87 -11.65
CA ARG A 41 20.77 2.36 -13.02
C ARG A 41 19.52 1.84 -13.69
N VAL A 42 18.68 2.75 -14.19
CA VAL A 42 17.49 2.41 -14.96
C VAL A 42 17.71 2.72 -16.44
N ALA A 43 17.38 1.77 -17.31
CA ALA A 43 17.34 1.97 -18.74
C ALA A 43 15.89 2.12 -19.24
N PHE A 44 15.69 3.03 -20.19
CA PHE A 44 14.39 3.37 -20.77
C PHE A 44 14.38 3.04 -22.26
N PHE A 45 13.40 2.27 -22.75
CA PHE A 45 13.29 1.85 -24.15
C PHE A 45 11.94 2.23 -24.75
N GLY A 46 11.92 2.91 -25.90
CA GLY A 46 10.67 3.33 -26.56
C GLY A 46 9.87 4.42 -25.83
N LEU A 47 10.44 5.05 -24.78
CA LEU A 47 9.76 6.06 -23.94
C LEU A 47 10.32 7.48 -24.13
N SER A 48 10.85 7.82 -25.31
CA SER A 48 11.48 9.13 -25.55
C SER A 48 10.54 10.29 -25.23
N GLY A 49 10.96 11.20 -24.34
CA GLY A 49 10.15 12.36 -23.93
C GLY A 49 9.16 12.09 -22.80
N TRP A 50 9.17 10.90 -22.20
CA TRP A 50 8.32 10.61 -21.05
C TRP A 50 8.72 11.45 -19.82
N ALA A 51 7.82 12.34 -19.38
CA ALA A 51 8.04 13.20 -18.22
C ALA A 51 8.26 12.40 -16.91
N GLY A 52 7.69 11.20 -16.78
CA GLY A 52 7.90 10.35 -15.60
C GLY A 52 9.34 9.83 -15.45
N GLN A 53 10.18 9.92 -16.49
CA GLN A 53 11.61 9.57 -16.37
C GLN A 53 12.29 10.44 -15.32
N SER A 54 12.02 11.76 -15.29
CA SER A 54 12.67 12.65 -14.33
C SER A 54 12.24 12.36 -12.89
N GLN A 55 10.97 11.95 -12.69
CA GLN A 55 10.47 11.56 -11.37
C GLN A 55 11.13 10.27 -10.88
N ILE A 56 11.31 9.26 -11.74
CA ILE A 56 12.04 8.05 -11.34
C ILE A 56 13.48 8.39 -10.95
N LEU A 57 14.14 9.27 -11.70
CA LEU A 57 15.52 9.66 -11.46
C LEU A 57 15.71 10.54 -10.21
N SER A 58 14.69 11.32 -9.80
CA SER A 58 14.79 12.13 -8.57
C SER A 58 14.81 11.29 -7.28
N GLU A 59 14.43 10.01 -7.35
CA GLU A 59 14.38 9.09 -6.21
C GLU A 59 15.72 8.39 -5.92
N GLY A 60 16.84 8.94 -6.40
CA GLY A 60 18.18 8.35 -6.23
C GLY A 60 18.58 7.33 -7.30
N TRP A 61 17.72 7.09 -8.30
CA TRP A 61 18.05 6.28 -9.47
C TRP A 61 18.80 7.11 -10.52
N GLN A 62 19.70 6.45 -11.24
CA GLN A 62 20.51 7.05 -12.28
C GLN A 62 20.13 6.49 -13.64
N ARG A 63 20.29 7.27 -14.71
CA ARG A 63 20.11 6.75 -16.06
C ARG A 63 21.25 5.80 -16.39
N ALA A 64 20.93 4.60 -16.86
CA ALA A 64 21.92 3.68 -17.38
C ALA A 64 22.68 4.33 -18.54
N LYS A 65 24.01 4.24 -18.51
CA LYS A 65 24.90 4.77 -19.54
C LYS A 65 25.60 3.62 -20.25
N LEU A 66 25.96 3.86 -21.51
CA LEU A 66 26.85 2.99 -22.25
C LEU A 66 28.27 3.20 -21.72
N THR A 67 28.89 2.13 -21.21
CA THR A 67 30.28 2.13 -20.74
C THR A 67 31.01 0.99 -21.45
N ASP A 68 32.15 1.27 -22.09
CA ASP A 68 32.95 0.27 -22.81
C ASP A 68 32.14 -0.56 -23.83
N GLY A 69 31.20 0.10 -24.53
CA GLY A 69 30.35 -0.53 -25.54
C GLY A 69 29.25 -1.44 -24.98
N ARG A 70 29.05 -1.49 -23.65
CA ARG A 70 27.99 -2.26 -22.99
C ARG A 70 27.14 -1.36 -22.09
N MET A 71 25.82 -1.53 -22.15
CA MET A 71 24.91 -0.90 -21.19
C MET A 71 24.54 -1.94 -20.15
N SER A 72 24.68 -1.60 -18.86
CA SER A 72 24.28 -2.44 -17.73
C SER A 72 23.31 -1.64 -16.86
N ALA A 73 22.12 -2.20 -16.65
CA ALA A 73 21.06 -1.61 -15.87
C ALA A 73 20.64 -2.56 -14.74
N ASP A 74 20.27 -1.98 -13.61
CA ASP A 74 19.69 -2.67 -12.47
C ASP A 74 18.19 -2.88 -12.66
N ALA A 75 17.55 -2.03 -13.46
CA ALA A 75 16.15 -2.15 -13.82
C ALA A 75 15.87 -1.60 -15.24
N VAL A 76 14.84 -2.11 -15.91
CA VAL A 76 14.41 -1.64 -17.23
C VAL A 76 12.93 -1.31 -17.26
N ILE A 77 12.58 -0.17 -17.84
CA ILE A 77 11.22 0.14 -18.24
C ILE A 77 11.19 0.43 -19.74
N GLY A 78 10.20 -0.13 -20.44
CA GLY A 78 10.10 0.12 -21.87
C GLY A 78 8.77 -0.21 -22.49
N MET A 79 8.66 0.06 -23.79
CA MET A 79 7.54 -0.29 -24.65
C MET A 79 8.02 -0.53 -26.08
N GLY A 80 7.14 -1.02 -26.94
CA GLY A 80 7.49 -1.34 -28.33
C GLY A 80 8.15 -2.71 -28.45
N ALA A 81 9.02 -2.89 -29.46
CA ALA A 81 9.62 -4.18 -29.82
C ALA A 81 11.06 -4.39 -29.31
N ASP A 82 11.63 -3.42 -28.61
CA ASP A 82 13.06 -3.43 -28.21
C ASP A 82 13.37 -4.29 -26.97
N TRP A 83 12.48 -5.20 -26.57
CA TRP A 83 12.63 -5.99 -25.34
C TRP A 83 13.86 -6.91 -25.37
N ALA A 84 14.28 -7.40 -26.54
CA ALA A 84 15.49 -8.21 -26.66
C ALA A 84 16.76 -7.41 -26.32
N LEU A 85 16.83 -6.15 -26.78
CA LEU A 85 17.92 -5.24 -26.42
C LEU A 85 17.86 -4.86 -24.93
N ALA A 86 16.66 -4.56 -24.42
CA ALA A 86 16.43 -4.32 -23.01
C ALA A 86 16.92 -5.48 -22.13
N ALA A 87 16.58 -6.72 -22.50
CA ALA A 87 17.02 -7.91 -21.78
C ALA A 87 18.55 -8.09 -21.82
N ALA A 88 19.22 -7.76 -22.93
CA ALA A 88 20.68 -7.80 -23.02
C ALA A 88 21.37 -6.79 -22.09
N CYS A 89 20.71 -5.67 -21.78
CA CYS A 89 21.25 -4.62 -20.91
C CYS A 89 20.91 -4.80 -19.43
N LEU A 90 19.90 -5.58 -19.09
CA LEU A 90 19.50 -5.84 -17.71
C LEU A 90 20.42 -6.88 -17.06
N GLN A 91 20.91 -6.61 -15.86
CA GLN A 91 21.66 -7.59 -15.08
C GLN A 91 20.76 -8.71 -14.54
N GLU A 92 21.34 -9.84 -14.20
CA GLU A 92 20.61 -10.96 -13.59
C GLU A 92 19.92 -10.53 -12.28
N GLY A 93 18.68 -10.95 -12.06
CA GLY A 93 17.86 -10.53 -10.93
C GLY A 93 17.32 -9.09 -11.02
N GLY A 94 17.73 -8.32 -12.03
CA GLY A 94 17.19 -6.98 -12.27
C GLY A 94 15.71 -7.02 -12.67
N SER A 95 14.95 -6.00 -12.26
CA SER A 95 13.52 -5.92 -12.55
C SER A 95 13.24 -5.31 -13.93
N PHE A 96 12.15 -5.76 -14.57
CA PHE A 96 11.68 -5.16 -15.80
C PHE A 96 10.18 -4.87 -15.75
N MET A 97 9.77 -3.80 -16.45
CA MET A 97 8.37 -3.49 -16.74
C MET A 97 8.24 -3.10 -18.21
N TRP A 98 7.42 -3.84 -18.94
CA TRP A 98 7.17 -3.63 -20.36
C TRP A 98 5.73 -3.23 -20.60
N LEU A 99 5.51 -2.01 -21.08
CA LEU A 99 4.20 -1.43 -21.29
C LEU A 99 3.66 -1.81 -22.67
N ILE A 100 2.41 -2.25 -22.70
CA ILE A 100 1.67 -2.62 -23.90
C ILE A 100 0.41 -1.75 -23.98
N PRO A 101 0.31 -0.87 -24.98
CA PRO A 101 -0.96 -0.21 -25.29
C PRO A 101 -1.88 -1.18 -26.05
N GLY A 102 -3.17 -1.18 -25.74
CA GLY A 102 -4.21 -1.87 -26.52
C GLY A 102 -4.84 -3.10 -25.84
N ALA A 103 -5.61 -3.87 -26.63
CA ALA A 103 -6.48 -4.92 -26.12
C ALA A 103 -5.73 -6.15 -25.55
N ALA A 104 -6.35 -6.83 -24.58
CA ALA A 104 -5.79 -7.98 -23.86
C ALA A 104 -5.53 -9.24 -24.72
N THR A 105 -6.06 -9.29 -25.94
CA THR A 105 -6.04 -10.50 -26.79
C THR A 105 -4.64 -10.92 -27.23
N GLU A 106 -3.67 -10.01 -27.31
CA GLU A 106 -2.27 -10.31 -27.67
C GLU A 106 -1.34 -10.40 -26.45
N ALA A 107 -1.87 -10.22 -25.23
CA ALA A 107 -1.04 -10.10 -24.02
C ALA A 107 -0.23 -11.36 -23.73
N ALA A 108 -0.85 -12.53 -23.92
CA ALA A 108 -0.22 -13.82 -23.65
C ALA A 108 0.94 -14.11 -24.62
N ASP A 109 0.78 -13.76 -25.90
CA ASP A 109 1.83 -13.92 -26.92
C ASP A 109 3.01 -13.02 -26.62
N ARG A 110 2.76 -11.73 -26.39
CA ARG A 110 3.81 -10.77 -26.03
C ARG A 110 4.51 -11.14 -24.73
N ARG A 111 3.77 -11.65 -23.73
CA ARG A 111 4.37 -12.19 -22.50
C ARG A 111 5.37 -13.29 -22.81
N ARG A 112 5.01 -14.27 -23.65
CA ARG A 112 5.93 -15.38 -24.00
C ARG A 112 7.22 -14.90 -24.67
N GLU A 113 7.12 -13.90 -25.53
CA GLU A 113 8.29 -13.27 -26.17
C GLU A 113 9.19 -12.57 -25.15
N VAL A 114 8.60 -11.80 -24.22
CA VAL A 114 9.32 -11.13 -23.13
C VAL A 114 9.94 -12.15 -22.17
N GLU A 115 9.21 -13.18 -21.75
CA GLU A 115 9.72 -14.28 -20.90
C GLU A 115 10.90 -15.01 -21.54
N THR A 116 10.87 -15.19 -22.86
CA THR A 116 11.97 -15.79 -23.61
C THR A 116 13.19 -14.86 -23.59
N ALA A 117 13.02 -13.58 -23.91
CA ALA A 117 14.10 -12.61 -23.97
C ALA A 117 14.77 -12.39 -22.60
N PHE A 118 13.98 -12.22 -21.54
CA PHE A 118 14.46 -11.98 -20.18
C PHE A 118 14.81 -13.27 -19.41
N ALA A 119 14.66 -14.43 -20.04
CA ALA A 119 14.84 -15.72 -19.40
C ALA A 119 14.08 -15.84 -18.06
N ALA A 120 12.84 -15.38 -18.00
CA ALA A 120 12.09 -15.19 -16.76
C ALA A 120 10.64 -15.69 -16.87
N THR A 121 9.98 -15.88 -15.73
CA THR A 121 8.51 -15.93 -15.64
C THR A 121 8.00 -14.53 -15.37
N ALA A 122 7.09 -14.05 -16.20
CA ALA A 122 6.55 -12.70 -16.13
C ALA A 122 5.07 -12.69 -15.74
N HIS A 123 4.63 -11.55 -15.22
CA HIS A 123 3.27 -11.32 -14.74
C HIS A 123 2.59 -10.26 -15.62
N LEU A 124 1.33 -10.50 -15.96
CA LEU A 124 0.47 -9.52 -16.61
C LEU A 124 -0.18 -8.63 -15.56
N LEU A 125 -0.19 -7.33 -15.80
CA LEU A 125 -0.95 -6.35 -15.04
C LEU A 125 -1.86 -5.64 -16.03
N GLU A 126 -3.15 -5.98 -15.98
CA GLU A 126 -4.18 -5.42 -16.84
C GLU A 126 -4.83 -4.19 -16.18
N ILE A 127 -4.75 -3.06 -16.88
CA ILE A 127 -5.08 -1.73 -16.37
C ILE A 127 -5.95 -1.01 -17.41
N ALA A 128 -7.27 -1.05 -17.21
CA ALA A 128 -8.23 -0.42 -18.13
C ALA A 128 -8.48 1.07 -17.86
N LEU A 129 -7.45 1.85 -17.54
CA LEU A 129 -7.56 3.32 -17.56
C LEU A 129 -7.10 3.83 -18.94
N ASP A 130 -7.86 4.73 -19.55
CA ASP A 130 -7.47 5.55 -20.71
C ASP A 130 -6.74 4.79 -21.84
N GLY A 131 -7.45 3.89 -22.53
CA GLY A 131 -6.95 3.23 -23.75
C GLY A 131 -6.58 1.76 -23.62
N GLY A 132 -6.71 1.18 -22.42
CA GLY A 132 -6.47 -0.25 -22.19
C GLY A 132 -4.98 -0.55 -22.19
N TRP A 133 -4.32 -0.32 -21.05
CA TRP A 133 -2.91 -0.60 -20.91
C TRP A 133 -2.70 -1.94 -20.23
N MET A 134 -1.60 -2.58 -20.57
CA MET A 134 -1.07 -3.69 -19.82
C MET A 134 0.41 -3.46 -19.52
N ALA A 135 0.87 -4.02 -18.42
CA ALA A 135 2.28 -4.13 -18.13
C ALA A 135 2.66 -5.60 -18.00
N ILE A 136 3.78 -5.99 -18.62
CA ILE A 136 4.46 -7.24 -18.33
C ILE A 136 5.58 -6.92 -17.35
N ILE A 137 5.58 -7.52 -16.17
CA ILE A 137 6.64 -7.33 -15.18
C ILE A 137 7.35 -8.64 -14.84
N GLY A 138 8.58 -8.54 -14.39
CA GLY A 138 9.32 -9.68 -13.86
C GLY A 138 10.74 -9.33 -13.46
N TRP A 139 11.53 -10.36 -13.22
CA TRP A 139 12.94 -10.25 -12.85
C TRP A 139 13.76 -11.16 -13.77
N LYS A 140 14.83 -10.64 -14.36
CA LYS A 140 15.64 -11.37 -15.33
C LYS A 140 16.23 -12.64 -14.69
N GLY A 141 16.09 -13.77 -15.37
CA GLY A 141 16.57 -15.07 -14.89
C GLY A 141 15.65 -15.79 -13.92
N ASP A 142 14.64 -15.10 -13.37
CA ASP A 142 13.75 -15.65 -12.36
C ASP A 142 12.62 -16.45 -13.04
N ARG A 143 12.83 -17.77 -13.20
CA ARG A 143 11.84 -18.71 -13.75
C ARG A 143 11.21 -19.56 -12.66
N LEU A 144 9.88 -19.60 -12.68
CA LEU A 144 9.14 -20.59 -11.91
C LEU A 144 9.24 -21.98 -12.54
N PRO A 145 9.17 -23.07 -11.75
CA PRO A 145 9.13 -24.42 -12.28
C PRO A 145 7.93 -24.67 -13.21
N ALA A 146 8.08 -25.61 -14.14
CA ALA A 146 6.97 -26.08 -14.96
C ALA A 146 5.86 -26.69 -14.06
N GLY A 147 4.60 -26.43 -14.41
CA GLY A 147 3.45 -26.87 -13.62
C GLY A 147 3.14 -25.99 -12.39
N SER A 148 3.81 -24.83 -12.26
CA SER A 148 3.45 -23.80 -11.29
C SER A 148 1.98 -23.40 -11.44
N LEU A 149 1.34 -23.12 -10.32
CA LEU A 149 -0.07 -22.76 -10.26
C LEU A 149 -0.32 -21.38 -10.87
N GLU A 150 -1.36 -21.23 -11.69
CA GLU A 150 -1.71 -19.96 -12.33
C GLU A 150 -2.97 -19.37 -11.69
N VAL A 151 -2.85 -18.15 -11.15
CA VAL A 151 -3.89 -17.44 -10.39
C VAL A 151 -4.18 -16.08 -11.01
N LEU A 152 -5.46 -15.73 -11.10
CA LEU A 152 -5.88 -14.37 -11.42
C LEU A 152 -6.16 -13.59 -10.14
N MET A 153 -5.37 -12.56 -9.88
CA MET A 153 -5.64 -11.59 -8.83
C MET A 153 -6.49 -10.45 -9.36
N VAL A 154 -7.58 -10.14 -8.67
CA VAL A 154 -8.53 -9.09 -9.05
C VAL A 154 -8.54 -8.00 -7.99
N SER A 155 -8.48 -6.75 -8.43
CA SER A 155 -8.65 -5.59 -7.55
C SER A 155 -9.50 -4.51 -8.23
N TYR A 156 -9.54 -3.31 -7.68
CA TYR A 156 -10.42 -2.23 -8.14
C TYR A 156 -9.73 -1.27 -9.12
N LEU A 157 -10.51 -0.59 -9.96
CA LEU A 157 -10.02 0.21 -11.09
C LEU A 157 -9.07 1.32 -10.67
N SER A 158 -9.33 1.95 -9.53
CA SER A 158 -8.49 3.04 -8.99
C SER A 158 -7.31 2.57 -8.14
N ALA A 159 -7.08 1.25 -7.99
CA ALA A 159 -6.01 0.71 -7.15
C ALA A 159 -4.66 1.37 -7.46
N LEU A 160 -4.28 1.45 -8.73
CA LEU A 160 -3.00 2.02 -9.14
C LEU A 160 -2.89 3.55 -9.02
N VAL A 161 -4.00 4.25 -8.82
CA VAL A 161 -4.01 5.70 -8.58
C VAL A 161 -3.91 5.98 -7.07
N ILE A 162 -4.49 5.12 -6.24
CA ILE A 162 -4.50 5.26 -4.78
C ILE A 162 -3.19 4.77 -4.16
N MET A 163 -2.71 3.58 -4.57
CA MET A 163 -1.45 2.95 -4.14
C MET A 163 -1.20 2.98 -2.62
N GLY A 164 -2.22 2.58 -1.86
CA GLY A 164 -2.20 2.47 -0.41
C GLY A 164 -1.77 1.09 0.11
N GLY A 165 -2.25 0.77 1.32
CA GLY A 165 -1.86 -0.45 2.02
C GLY A 165 -2.39 -1.74 1.38
N SER A 166 -3.62 -1.73 0.87
CA SER A 166 -4.23 -2.86 0.16
C SER A 166 -3.48 -3.19 -1.13
N GLU A 167 -3.03 -2.17 -1.86
CA GLU A 167 -2.28 -2.36 -3.11
C GLU A 167 -0.86 -2.83 -2.82
N THR A 168 -0.25 -2.32 -1.75
CA THR A 168 1.02 -2.85 -1.25
C THR A 168 0.87 -4.34 -0.92
N GLN A 169 -0.22 -4.74 -0.25
CA GLN A 169 -0.49 -6.13 0.05
C GLN A 169 -0.70 -6.99 -1.22
N LEU A 170 -1.45 -6.50 -2.20
CA LEU A 170 -1.64 -7.17 -3.49
C LEU A 170 -0.31 -7.47 -4.19
N PHE A 171 0.53 -6.46 -4.39
CA PHE A 171 1.76 -6.61 -5.16
C PHE A 171 2.87 -7.37 -4.42
N GLU A 172 2.95 -7.23 -3.10
CA GLU A 172 3.92 -8.00 -2.32
C GLU A 172 3.50 -9.46 -2.17
N THR A 173 2.19 -9.75 -2.07
CA THR A 173 1.67 -11.13 -2.13
C THR A 173 1.97 -11.75 -3.49
N LEU A 174 1.70 -11.05 -4.60
CA LEU A 174 2.05 -11.53 -5.94
C LEU A 174 3.52 -11.92 -6.05
N LYS A 175 4.42 -11.09 -5.52
CA LYS A 175 5.86 -11.36 -5.56
C LYS A 175 6.24 -12.57 -4.70
N ALA A 176 5.76 -12.62 -3.46
CA ALA A 176 6.17 -13.64 -2.50
C ALA A 176 5.59 -15.03 -2.84
N LEU A 177 4.44 -15.09 -3.52
CA LEU A 177 3.83 -16.32 -4.03
C LEU A 177 4.73 -17.10 -5.00
N ARG A 178 5.68 -16.44 -5.66
CA ARG A 178 6.69 -17.09 -6.51
C ARG A 178 7.51 -18.13 -5.74
N GLY A 179 7.82 -17.86 -4.47
CA GLY A 179 8.53 -18.79 -3.58
C GLY A 179 7.73 -20.07 -3.29
N ASN A 180 6.44 -20.09 -3.63
CA ASN A 180 5.53 -21.22 -3.48
C ASN A 180 5.05 -21.77 -4.84
N HIS A 181 5.80 -21.50 -5.92
CA HIS A 181 5.48 -21.99 -7.28
C HIS A 181 4.10 -21.54 -7.78
N VAL A 182 3.73 -20.30 -7.47
CA VAL A 182 2.49 -19.68 -7.95
C VAL A 182 2.83 -18.49 -8.85
N ARG A 183 2.32 -18.49 -10.09
CA ARG A 183 2.27 -17.33 -10.98
C ARG A 183 0.93 -16.63 -10.79
N ALA A 184 0.96 -15.37 -10.39
CA ALA A 184 -0.24 -14.53 -10.33
C ALA A 184 -0.21 -13.43 -11.39
N ASP A 185 -1.28 -13.29 -12.16
CA ASP A 185 -1.53 -12.13 -13.02
C ASP A 185 -2.53 -11.20 -12.32
N VAL A 186 -2.48 -9.89 -12.55
CA VAL A 186 -3.37 -8.90 -11.93
C VAL A 186 -4.31 -8.32 -12.98
N SER A 187 -5.59 -8.24 -12.64
CA SER A 187 -6.64 -7.64 -13.47
C SER A 187 -7.46 -6.64 -12.68
N LEU A 188 -7.41 -5.38 -13.09
CA LEU A 188 -8.19 -4.30 -12.45
C LEU A 188 -9.57 -4.13 -13.07
N SER A 189 -9.78 -4.65 -14.29
CA SER A 189 -11.03 -4.49 -15.02
C SER A 189 -11.68 -5.78 -15.51
N LEU A 190 -11.09 -6.93 -15.19
CA LEU A 190 -11.55 -8.26 -15.61
C LEU A 190 -11.52 -8.46 -17.14
N ARG A 191 -10.57 -7.82 -17.85
CA ARG A 191 -10.32 -8.11 -19.28
C ARG A 191 -9.50 -9.38 -19.52
N LEU A 192 -8.72 -9.81 -18.53
CA LEU A 192 -8.12 -11.14 -18.53
C LEU A 192 -9.21 -12.18 -18.25
N ASP A 193 -9.30 -13.21 -19.09
CA ASP A 193 -10.30 -14.27 -18.96
C ASP A 193 -10.07 -15.09 -17.67
N PRO A 194 -10.97 -15.02 -16.68
CA PRO A 194 -10.84 -15.78 -15.44
C PRO A 194 -10.84 -17.30 -15.65
N ALA A 195 -11.44 -17.81 -16.73
CA ALA A 195 -11.47 -19.24 -17.03
C ALA A 195 -10.10 -19.81 -17.46
N ALA A 196 -9.14 -18.94 -17.80
CA ALA A 196 -7.78 -19.34 -18.13
C ALA A 196 -6.91 -19.65 -16.88
N TYR A 197 -7.45 -19.46 -15.67
CA TYR A 197 -6.72 -19.61 -14.41
C TYR A 197 -7.34 -20.69 -13.55
N ALA A 198 -6.53 -21.28 -12.66
CA ALA A 198 -6.99 -22.35 -11.77
C ALA A 198 -7.91 -21.82 -10.66
N LEU A 199 -7.73 -20.56 -10.25
CA LEU A 199 -8.55 -19.88 -9.26
C LEU A 199 -8.51 -18.36 -9.47
N VAL A 200 -9.47 -17.67 -8.85
CA VAL A 200 -9.50 -16.19 -8.79
C VAL A 200 -9.34 -15.73 -7.35
N HIS A 201 -8.40 -14.80 -7.11
CA HIS A 201 -8.18 -14.17 -5.81
C HIS A 201 -8.56 -12.70 -5.85
N CYS A 202 -9.68 -12.32 -5.22
CA CYS A 202 -10.09 -10.93 -5.09
C CYS A 202 -9.43 -10.25 -3.89
N PHE A 203 -8.91 -9.03 -4.09
CA PHE A 203 -8.32 -8.19 -3.05
C PHE A 203 -9.22 -6.99 -2.72
N GLY A 204 -9.67 -6.95 -1.47
CA GLY A 204 -10.42 -5.84 -0.89
C GLY A 204 -11.91 -5.86 -1.25
N VAL A 205 -12.72 -5.35 -0.32
CA VAL A 205 -14.19 -5.42 -0.38
C VAL A 205 -14.86 -4.04 -0.47
N TYR A 206 -14.05 -2.96 -0.46
CA TYR A 206 -14.51 -1.58 -0.35
C TYR A 206 -14.81 -0.87 -1.65
N ALA A 207 -14.39 -1.43 -2.77
CA ALA A 207 -14.63 -0.85 -4.08
C ALA A 207 -15.71 -1.68 -4.80
N PRO A 208 -16.99 -1.27 -4.74
CA PRO A 208 -18.08 -1.94 -5.43
C PRO A 208 -18.07 -1.63 -6.93
N ASP A 209 -16.92 -1.35 -7.54
CA ASP A 209 -16.87 -0.99 -8.95
C ASP A 209 -17.11 -2.20 -9.87
N LYS A 210 -16.97 -3.42 -9.33
CA LYS A 210 -17.10 -4.69 -10.06
C LYS A 210 -17.83 -5.80 -9.30
N TYR A 211 -18.69 -5.47 -8.32
CA TYR A 211 -19.35 -6.53 -7.53
C TYR A 211 -20.23 -7.44 -8.40
N GLU A 212 -20.91 -6.92 -9.43
CA GLU A 212 -21.75 -7.72 -10.32
C GLU A 212 -20.91 -8.72 -11.13
N GLN A 213 -19.78 -8.26 -11.66
CA GLN A 213 -18.85 -9.10 -12.40
C GLN A 213 -18.22 -10.15 -11.48
N ILE A 214 -17.81 -9.77 -10.26
CA ILE A 214 -17.25 -10.70 -9.26
C ILE A 214 -18.28 -11.74 -8.85
N GLN A 215 -19.54 -11.34 -8.65
CA GLN A 215 -20.64 -12.25 -8.33
C GLN A 215 -20.90 -13.27 -9.44
N GLN A 216 -20.57 -12.95 -10.69
CA GLN A 216 -20.73 -13.83 -11.83
C GLN A 216 -19.49 -14.67 -12.12
N LEU A 217 -18.38 -14.47 -11.40
CA LEU A 217 -17.17 -15.25 -11.63
C LEU A 217 -17.42 -16.73 -11.36
N PRO A 218 -17.15 -17.60 -12.34
CA PRO A 218 -17.29 -19.03 -12.13
C PRO A 218 -16.13 -19.57 -11.29
N GLY A 219 -16.42 -20.54 -10.42
CA GLY A 219 -15.40 -21.39 -9.80
C GLY A 219 -14.87 -20.93 -8.44
N LYS A 220 -13.57 -21.17 -8.24
CA LYS A 220 -12.83 -21.21 -6.98
C LYS A 220 -12.38 -19.82 -6.55
N LEU A 221 -13.30 -19.07 -5.94
CA LEU A 221 -13.07 -17.68 -5.53
C LEU A 221 -12.49 -17.59 -4.12
N VAL A 222 -11.29 -17.04 -4.00
CA VAL A 222 -10.64 -16.69 -2.73
C VAL A 222 -10.68 -15.18 -2.55
N ILE A 223 -10.90 -14.69 -1.33
CA ILE A 223 -11.05 -13.24 -1.08
C ILE A 223 -10.15 -12.80 0.07
N SER A 224 -9.15 -11.96 -0.21
CA SER A 224 -8.50 -11.15 0.83
C SER A 224 -9.42 -10.02 1.22
N THR A 225 -10.00 -10.11 2.41
CA THR A 225 -11.13 -9.26 2.81
C THR A 225 -10.71 -7.81 2.99
N ILE A 226 -9.59 -7.56 3.69
CA ILE A 226 -9.06 -6.23 4.02
C ILE A 226 -10.21 -5.32 4.53
N TYR A 227 -10.96 -5.80 5.52
CA TYR A 227 -12.19 -5.19 6.03
C TYR A 227 -11.92 -4.25 7.23
N TRP A 228 -12.53 -3.07 7.17
CA TRP A 228 -12.67 -2.00 8.15
C TRP A 228 -14.15 -1.67 8.44
N ASP A 229 -14.62 -1.90 9.66
CA ASP A 229 -15.97 -1.49 10.05
C ASP A 229 -16.04 0.02 10.35
N PHE A 230 -16.30 0.82 9.31
CA PHE A 230 -16.47 2.27 9.47
C PHE A 230 -17.76 2.66 10.18
N SER A 231 -18.77 1.78 10.25
CA SER A 231 -20.07 2.14 10.84
C SER A 231 -19.93 2.47 12.33
N ARG A 232 -18.98 1.84 13.01
CA ARG A 232 -18.70 2.04 14.44
C ARG A 232 -17.95 3.32 14.74
N THR A 233 -17.12 3.79 13.80
CA THR A 233 -16.18 4.89 14.06
C THR A 233 -16.50 6.18 13.32
N ARG A 234 -17.36 6.14 12.29
CA ARG A 234 -17.68 7.33 11.50
C ARG A 234 -18.35 8.40 12.34
N GLY A 235 -19.27 8.01 13.22
CA GLY A 235 -19.93 8.96 14.12
C GLY A 235 -18.95 9.65 15.08
N GLU A 236 -18.04 8.87 15.67
CA GLU A 236 -16.97 9.38 16.55
C GLU A 236 -16.01 10.31 15.78
N THR A 237 -15.66 9.93 14.54
CA THR A 237 -14.81 10.74 13.65
C THR A 237 -15.45 12.09 13.33
N ILE A 238 -16.74 12.10 12.96
CA ILE A 238 -17.48 13.34 12.66
C ILE A 238 -17.54 14.22 13.91
N LEU A 239 -17.88 13.64 15.05
CA LEU A 239 -18.10 14.39 16.28
C LEU A 239 -16.82 15.06 16.79
N THR A 240 -15.69 14.33 16.81
CA THR A 240 -14.39 14.88 17.22
C THR A 240 -13.91 16.00 16.31
N ILE A 241 -14.09 15.83 14.99
CA ILE A 241 -13.81 16.88 13.99
C ILE A 241 -14.66 18.12 14.27
N GLU A 242 -15.97 17.96 14.45
CA GLU A 242 -16.88 19.09 14.64
C GLU A 242 -16.66 19.80 15.99
N ILE A 243 -16.37 19.06 17.07
CA ILE A 243 -15.99 19.65 18.36
C ILE A 243 -14.77 20.57 18.20
N LEU A 244 -13.67 20.06 17.63
CA LEU A 244 -12.44 20.83 17.49
C LEU A 244 -12.56 21.95 16.44
N LYS A 245 -13.41 21.78 15.43
CA LYS A 245 -13.67 22.80 14.42
C LYS A 245 -14.50 23.96 14.95
N GLN A 246 -15.45 23.70 15.85
CA GLN A 246 -16.36 24.72 16.37
C GLN A 246 -15.83 25.43 17.61
N ALA A 247 -15.03 24.78 18.44
CA ALA A 247 -14.53 25.37 19.68
C ALA A 247 -13.69 26.63 19.43
N ALA A 248 -14.08 27.76 20.00
CA ALA A 248 -13.38 29.03 19.86
C ALA A 248 -12.08 29.08 20.68
N THR A 249 -12.03 28.31 21.77
CA THR A 249 -10.87 28.27 22.68
C THR A 249 -10.47 26.84 23.04
N ALA A 250 -9.24 26.69 23.52
CA ALA A 250 -8.73 25.42 24.02
C ALA A 250 -9.55 24.86 25.21
N ALA A 251 -10.06 25.74 26.07
CA ALA A 251 -10.88 25.38 27.22
C ALA A 251 -12.24 24.83 26.78
N GLU A 252 -12.90 25.51 25.84
CA GLU A 252 -14.19 25.07 25.28
C GLU A 252 -14.09 23.71 24.60
N ALA A 253 -13.02 23.44 23.85
CA ALA A 253 -12.86 22.12 23.23
C ALA A 253 -12.58 21.02 24.27
N VAL A 254 -11.89 21.31 25.37
CA VAL A 254 -11.75 20.34 26.48
C VAL A 254 -13.12 20.02 27.09
N GLU A 255 -13.91 21.04 27.41
CA GLU A 255 -15.27 20.88 27.95
C GLU A 255 -16.14 20.01 27.03
N ARG A 256 -16.20 20.33 25.74
CA ARG A 256 -17.00 19.55 24.76
C ARG A 256 -16.51 18.12 24.57
N LEU A 257 -15.20 17.89 24.57
CA LEU A 257 -14.64 16.54 24.50
C LEU A 257 -14.95 15.74 25.77
N ASP A 258 -14.93 16.39 26.94
CA ASP A 258 -15.27 15.76 28.23
C ASP A 258 -16.76 15.44 28.30
N ASP A 259 -17.63 16.35 27.84
CA ASP A 259 -19.07 16.11 27.71
C ASP A 259 -19.36 14.94 26.76
N TRP A 260 -18.68 14.87 25.63
CA TRP A 260 -18.83 13.73 24.72
C TRP A 260 -18.37 12.43 25.38
N HIS A 261 -17.21 12.43 26.02
CA HIS A 261 -16.68 11.24 26.71
C HIS A 261 -17.60 10.78 27.86
N ALA A 262 -18.27 11.72 28.53
CA ALA A 262 -19.27 11.45 29.56
C ALA A 262 -20.65 11.05 29.01
N GLY A 263 -20.84 11.05 27.68
CA GLY A 263 -22.11 10.74 27.02
C GLY A 263 -23.15 11.86 27.08
N LEU A 264 -22.75 13.08 27.48
CA LEU A 264 -23.58 14.28 27.55
C LEU A 264 -23.69 14.99 26.20
N LEU A 265 -22.70 14.78 25.32
CA LEU A 265 -22.68 15.28 23.95
C LEU A 265 -22.65 14.12 22.94
N GLY A 266 -23.37 14.25 21.84
CA GLY A 266 -23.42 13.23 20.79
C GLY A 266 -24.02 13.78 19.49
N LEU A 267 -24.04 12.95 18.45
CA LEU A 267 -24.69 13.31 17.19
C LEU A 267 -26.21 13.46 17.38
N THR A 268 -26.84 14.31 16.58
CA THR A 268 -28.31 14.35 16.48
C THR A 268 -28.83 13.09 15.79
N ALA A 269 -30.15 12.91 15.72
CA ALA A 269 -30.73 11.80 14.97
C ALA A 269 -30.35 11.87 13.49
N GLU A 270 -30.45 13.07 12.90
CA GLU A 270 -30.07 13.36 11.52
C GLU A 270 -28.56 13.16 11.30
N GLY A 271 -27.74 13.56 12.28
CA GLY A 271 -26.29 13.35 12.23
C GLY A 271 -25.89 11.87 12.30
N ARG A 272 -26.64 11.05 13.05
CA ARG A 272 -26.45 9.59 13.06
C ARG A 272 -26.84 8.97 11.72
N GLU A 273 -28.01 9.32 11.19
CA GLU A 273 -28.48 8.84 9.89
C GLU A 273 -27.50 9.22 8.77
N ALA A 274 -26.97 10.44 8.77
CA ALA A 274 -25.96 10.88 7.81
C ALA A 274 -24.60 10.14 7.95
N ALA A 275 -24.32 9.55 9.10
CA ALA A 275 -23.12 8.75 9.34
C ALA A 275 -23.31 7.28 8.92
N GLU A 276 -24.54 6.80 8.70
CA GLU A 276 -24.79 5.44 8.26
C GLU A 276 -24.41 5.26 6.78
N ASP A 277 -23.96 4.05 6.44
CA ASP A 277 -23.78 3.70 5.04
C ASP A 277 -25.15 3.45 4.40
N PRO A 278 -25.39 3.90 3.14
CA PRO A 278 -26.62 3.58 2.44
C PRO A 278 -26.85 2.05 2.40
N PRO A 279 -28.08 1.55 2.63
CA PRO A 279 -28.35 0.10 2.67
C PRO A 279 -27.87 -0.66 1.43
N GLU A 280 -27.94 -0.02 0.25
CA GLU A 280 -27.45 -0.58 -1.00
C GLU A 280 -25.96 -0.94 -0.97
N LYS A 281 -25.15 -0.19 -0.22
CA LYS A 281 -23.71 -0.46 -0.10
C LYS A 281 -23.45 -1.82 0.54
N ALA A 282 -24.14 -2.12 1.65
CA ALA A 282 -24.04 -3.41 2.32
C ALA A 282 -24.55 -4.55 1.42
N GLN A 283 -25.62 -4.32 0.66
CA GLN A 283 -26.12 -5.28 -0.33
C GLN A 283 -25.09 -5.58 -1.44
N LYS A 284 -24.47 -4.54 -2.01
CA LYS A 284 -23.42 -4.67 -3.04
C LYS A 284 -22.17 -5.37 -2.50
N MET A 285 -21.77 -5.06 -1.26
CA MET A 285 -20.66 -5.74 -0.60
C MET A 285 -20.96 -7.22 -0.38
N ARG A 286 -22.17 -7.59 0.08
CA ARG A 286 -22.59 -8.99 0.23
C ARG A 286 -22.49 -9.79 -1.08
N ALA A 287 -22.82 -9.18 -2.22
CA ALA A 287 -22.78 -9.85 -3.52
C ALA A 287 -21.38 -10.36 -3.88
N ILE A 288 -20.32 -9.68 -3.44
CA ILE A 288 -18.91 -10.08 -3.65
C ILE A 288 -18.63 -11.45 -3.03
N PHE A 289 -19.28 -11.78 -1.91
CA PHE A 289 -19.03 -13.00 -1.15
C PHE A 289 -19.92 -14.18 -1.53
N THR A 290 -20.89 -13.98 -2.41
CA THR A 290 -21.92 -15.00 -2.70
C THR A 290 -21.31 -16.32 -3.20
N ASN A 291 -20.22 -16.24 -3.97
CA ASN A 291 -19.52 -17.40 -4.52
C ASN A 291 -18.14 -17.62 -3.87
N ALA A 292 -17.85 -16.96 -2.74
CA ALA A 292 -16.55 -17.11 -2.08
C ALA A 292 -16.38 -18.54 -1.55
N ALA A 293 -15.33 -19.21 -2.01
CA ALA A 293 -14.92 -20.52 -1.50
C ALA A 293 -14.14 -20.39 -0.19
N HIS A 294 -13.34 -19.33 -0.04
CA HIS A 294 -12.53 -19.12 1.16
C HIS A 294 -12.18 -17.63 1.38
N LEU A 295 -12.15 -17.18 2.63
CA LEU A 295 -11.74 -15.82 3.00
C LEU A 295 -10.32 -15.79 3.60
N LEU A 296 -9.57 -14.75 3.29
CA LEU A 296 -8.21 -14.48 3.76
C LEU A 296 -8.15 -13.15 4.54
N PRO A 297 -8.74 -13.06 5.74
CA PRO A 297 -8.64 -11.88 6.58
C PRO A 297 -7.23 -11.71 7.17
N ASN A 298 -6.84 -10.47 7.44
CA ASN A 298 -5.56 -10.14 8.08
C ASN A 298 -5.54 -10.43 9.59
N GLY A 299 -6.69 -10.65 10.21
CA GLY A 299 -6.82 -10.98 11.62
C GLY A 299 -8.15 -11.66 11.92
N ARG A 300 -8.29 -12.26 13.09
CA ARG A 300 -9.54 -12.93 13.50
C ARG A 300 -10.65 -11.92 13.72
N ARG A 301 -10.37 -10.80 14.41
CA ARG A 301 -11.39 -9.75 14.62
C ARG A 301 -11.87 -9.14 13.31
N GLU A 302 -11.03 -9.08 12.28
CA GLU A 302 -11.45 -8.64 10.94
C GLU A 302 -12.52 -9.57 10.36
N ALA A 303 -12.31 -10.89 10.45
CA ALA A 303 -13.27 -11.89 9.98
C ALA A 303 -14.60 -11.76 10.74
N GLU A 304 -14.53 -11.68 12.07
CA GLU A 304 -15.70 -11.54 12.94
C GLU A 304 -16.48 -10.26 12.65
N MET A 305 -15.79 -9.13 12.48
CA MET A 305 -16.40 -7.85 12.12
C MET A 305 -17.10 -7.93 10.76
N LEU A 306 -16.44 -8.50 9.74
CA LEU A 306 -17.01 -8.64 8.40
C LEU A 306 -18.26 -9.51 8.40
N LEU A 307 -18.16 -10.72 8.96
CA LEU A 307 -19.25 -11.70 8.97
C LEU A 307 -20.45 -11.15 9.74
N GLY A 308 -20.22 -10.52 10.88
CA GLY A 308 -21.27 -9.87 11.69
C GLY A 308 -21.91 -8.68 10.98
N ALA A 309 -21.10 -7.74 10.49
CA ALA A 309 -21.60 -6.48 9.91
C ALA A 309 -22.39 -6.70 8.60
N LEU A 310 -22.02 -7.70 7.81
CA LEU A 310 -22.73 -8.01 6.56
C LEU A 310 -23.76 -9.14 6.71
N SER A 311 -23.82 -9.81 7.87
CA SER A 311 -24.68 -10.99 8.09
C SER A 311 -24.44 -12.06 7.02
N LEU A 312 -23.17 -12.35 6.74
CA LEU A 312 -22.77 -13.36 5.77
C LEU A 312 -22.99 -14.76 6.33
N PRO A 313 -23.20 -15.77 5.45
CA PRO A 313 -23.15 -17.16 5.88
C PRO A 313 -21.76 -17.51 6.43
N ASP A 314 -21.64 -18.66 7.10
CA ASP A 314 -20.35 -19.16 7.57
C ASP A 314 -19.51 -19.61 6.37
N ILE A 315 -18.64 -18.69 5.91
CA ILE A 315 -17.69 -18.94 4.83
C ILE A 315 -16.35 -19.32 5.47
N PRO A 316 -15.72 -20.45 5.07
CA PRO A 316 -14.42 -20.84 5.58
C PRO A 316 -13.40 -19.71 5.45
N TYR A 317 -12.58 -19.51 6.48
CA TYR A 317 -11.52 -18.51 6.44
C TYR A 317 -10.22 -18.99 7.06
N THR A 318 -9.11 -18.45 6.56
CA THR A 318 -7.77 -18.65 7.12
C THR A 318 -7.12 -17.29 7.29
N VAL A 319 -6.63 -16.99 8.49
CA VAL A 319 -5.94 -15.73 8.76
C VAL A 319 -4.64 -15.70 7.98
N VAL A 320 -4.51 -14.70 7.10
CA VAL A 320 -3.29 -14.41 6.34
C VAL A 320 -2.81 -13.04 6.81
N PRO A 321 -1.85 -12.98 7.75
CA PRO A 321 -1.44 -11.71 8.30
C PRO A 321 -0.84 -10.80 7.22
N ASN A 322 -1.02 -9.49 7.34
CA ASN A 322 -0.29 -8.53 6.52
C ASN A 322 1.18 -8.49 6.97
N ALA A 323 2.05 -7.96 6.12
CA ALA A 323 3.49 -7.99 6.33
C ALA A 323 4.17 -6.68 5.92
N ALA A 324 5.44 -6.56 6.29
CA ALA A 324 6.30 -5.47 5.88
C ALA A 324 7.51 -5.96 5.07
N LEU A 325 8.05 -5.06 4.25
CA LEU A 325 9.29 -5.26 3.52
C LEU A 325 10.47 -4.95 4.45
N THR A 326 11.13 -5.97 4.99
CA THR A 326 12.01 -5.81 6.15
C THR A 326 13.32 -5.11 5.82
N GLU A 327 13.93 -5.43 4.68
CA GLU A 327 15.27 -4.97 4.30
C GLU A 327 15.41 -3.43 4.27
N ARG A 328 14.30 -2.72 4.03
CA ARG A 328 14.29 -1.27 3.90
C ARG A 328 14.43 -0.55 5.24
N PHE A 329 13.99 -1.14 6.34
CA PHE A 329 13.83 -0.46 7.63
C PHE A 329 14.81 -0.93 8.70
N LEU A 330 15.36 -2.16 8.58
CA LEU A 330 16.21 -2.75 9.61
C LEU A 330 17.48 -1.94 9.89
N ASP A 331 18.13 -1.45 8.84
CA ASP A 331 19.42 -0.75 8.90
C ASP A 331 19.34 0.67 8.31
N ALA A 332 18.14 1.25 8.34
CA ALA A 332 17.93 2.61 7.84
C ALA A 332 18.69 3.61 8.72
N SER A 333 19.44 4.49 8.07
CA SER A 333 20.19 5.56 8.74
C SER A 333 19.27 6.78 8.93
N PRO A 334 19.26 7.42 10.12
CA PRO A 334 18.50 8.66 10.34
C PRO A 334 19.08 9.90 9.63
N GLU A 335 20.36 9.84 9.25
CA GLU A 335 21.13 11.00 8.77
C GLU A 335 20.53 11.69 7.53
N PRO A 336 20.02 10.99 6.49
CA PRO A 336 19.37 11.63 5.36
C PRO A 336 18.19 12.54 5.77
N PHE A 337 17.29 12.03 6.62
CA PHE A 337 16.16 12.80 7.11
C PHE A 337 16.59 13.95 8.02
N VAL A 338 17.50 13.69 8.96
CA VAL A 338 18.03 14.72 9.87
C VAL A 338 18.72 15.84 9.09
N THR A 339 19.47 15.52 8.05
CA THR A 339 20.15 16.51 7.21
C THR A 339 19.17 17.35 6.40
N ALA A 340 18.13 16.73 5.85
CA ALA A 340 17.15 17.41 5.02
C ALA A 340 16.18 18.30 5.83
N PHE A 341 15.81 17.88 7.04
CA PHE A 341 14.74 18.52 7.82
C PHE A 341 15.19 19.12 9.16
N GLY A 342 16.38 18.77 9.68
CA GLY A 342 16.86 19.23 10.98
C GLY A 342 16.10 18.64 12.18
N LEU A 343 15.38 17.54 12.00
CA LEU A 343 14.49 16.93 13.01
C LEU A 343 15.02 15.56 13.45
N LYS A 344 15.05 15.32 14.75
CA LYS A 344 15.42 14.04 15.40
C LYS A 344 14.70 13.91 16.73
N ASP A 345 14.47 12.68 17.20
CA ASP A 345 13.79 12.38 18.46
C ASP A 345 12.43 13.07 18.49
N PHE A 346 11.48 12.54 17.71
CA PHE A 346 10.12 13.07 17.62
C PHE A 346 9.09 11.94 17.61
N VAL A 347 7.82 12.32 17.82
CA VAL A 347 6.67 11.46 17.60
C VAL A 347 6.34 11.52 16.11
N LEU A 348 6.39 10.38 15.42
CA LEU A 348 6.08 10.26 14.01
C LEU A 348 4.67 9.70 13.83
N CYS A 349 3.89 10.31 12.95
CA CYS A 349 2.70 9.70 12.38
C CYS A 349 2.89 9.64 10.85
N ALA A 350 3.21 8.46 10.34
CA ALA A 350 3.44 8.24 8.92
C ALA A 350 2.18 7.68 8.24
N GLY A 351 1.55 8.49 7.40
CA GLY A 351 0.34 8.10 6.67
C GLY A 351 -0.36 9.29 6.01
N ARG A 352 -1.31 8.96 5.12
CA ARG A 352 -2.18 9.96 4.47
C ARG A 352 -2.82 10.88 5.50
N ILE A 353 -2.85 12.18 5.23
CA ILE A 353 -3.56 13.15 6.07
C ILE A 353 -5.05 13.07 5.74
N GLU A 354 -5.78 12.31 6.57
CA GLU A 354 -7.20 11.99 6.40
C GLU A 354 -7.89 11.67 7.74
N PRO A 355 -9.20 11.93 7.89
CA PRO A 355 -9.95 11.73 9.13
C PRO A 355 -9.73 10.39 9.84
N ARG A 356 -9.70 9.29 9.07
CA ARG A 356 -9.54 7.92 9.57
C ARG A 356 -8.29 7.73 10.44
N LYS A 357 -7.21 8.43 10.10
CA LYS A 357 -5.90 8.33 10.77
C LYS A 357 -5.84 9.11 12.09
N ASN A 358 -6.86 9.93 12.37
CA ASN A 358 -7.06 10.61 13.64
C ASN A 358 -5.93 11.58 14.05
N GLN A 359 -5.24 12.20 13.10
CA GLN A 359 -4.14 13.13 13.39
C GLN A 359 -4.58 14.36 14.18
N HIS A 360 -5.79 14.88 13.96
CA HIS A 360 -6.33 16.00 14.75
C HIS A 360 -6.38 15.72 16.26
N MET A 361 -6.80 14.52 16.67
CA MET A 361 -6.79 14.12 18.08
C MET A 361 -5.37 13.87 18.61
N LEU A 362 -4.46 13.36 17.77
CA LEU A 362 -3.04 13.22 18.14
C LEU A 362 -2.39 14.59 18.39
N ILE A 363 -2.60 15.55 17.48
CA ILE A 363 -2.13 16.94 17.64
C ILE A 363 -2.69 17.52 18.93
N TRP A 364 -4.00 17.41 19.12
CA TRP A 364 -4.69 17.92 20.31
C TRP A 364 -4.13 17.32 21.60
N ALA A 365 -3.91 16.00 21.62
CA ALA A 365 -3.39 15.28 22.77
C ALA A 365 -1.97 15.73 23.16
N LEU A 366 -1.15 16.12 22.19
CA LEU A 366 0.26 16.48 22.40
C LEU A 366 0.52 17.97 22.56
N ARG A 367 -0.47 18.83 22.31
CA ARG A 367 -0.31 20.30 22.24
C ARG A 367 0.42 20.92 23.45
N ASP A 368 0.16 20.41 24.67
CA ASP A 368 0.68 20.95 25.93
C ASP A 368 1.83 20.10 26.51
N THR A 369 2.34 19.13 25.74
CA THR A 369 3.39 18.21 26.21
C THR A 369 4.80 18.69 25.89
N GLY A 370 4.94 19.62 24.94
CA GLY A 370 6.24 20.05 24.38
C GLY A 370 6.92 19.00 23.49
N LEU A 371 6.31 17.82 23.27
CA LEU A 371 6.87 16.79 22.41
C LEU A 371 6.80 17.20 20.94
N PRO A 372 7.91 17.09 20.17
CA PRO A 372 7.86 17.37 18.74
C PRO A 372 7.07 16.28 18.01
N LEU A 373 6.16 16.70 17.14
CA LEU A 373 5.30 15.83 16.33
C LEU A 373 5.59 16.05 14.86
N VAL A 374 5.85 14.98 14.12
CA VAL A 374 6.06 15.02 12.67
C VAL A 374 4.98 14.18 12.00
N LEU A 375 4.19 14.82 11.14
CA LEU A 375 3.18 14.17 10.30
C LEU A 375 3.75 14.06 8.88
N VAL A 376 3.95 12.82 8.41
CA VAL A 376 4.49 12.55 7.08
C VAL A 376 3.42 11.88 6.22
N GLY A 377 3.09 12.47 5.07
CA GLY A 377 2.28 11.79 4.07
C GLY A 377 1.51 12.68 3.12
N ARG A 378 0.91 12.06 2.10
CA ARG A 378 0.10 12.75 1.10
C ARG A 378 -1.15 13.35 1.73
N ARG A 379 -1.45 14.60 1.37
CA ARG A 379 -2.71 15.25 1.69
C ARG A 379 -3.84 14.67 0.83
N ILE A 380 -4.88 14.18 1.50
CA ILE A 380 -6.10 13.67 0.83
C ILE A 380 -7.28 14.62 1.05
N ASP A 381 -7.41 15.16 2.27
CA ASP A 381 -8.51 16.06 2.64
C ASP A 381 -7.95 17.40 3.11
N ALA A 382 -8.22 18.46 2.33
CA ALA A 382 -7.73 19.80 2.60
C ALA A 382 -8.43 20.48 3.79
N ASP A 383 -9.71 20.19 4.03
CA ASP A 383 -10.44 20.73 5.19
C ASP A 383 -9.98 20.08 6.47
N TYR A 384 -9.73 18.77 6.43
CA TYR A 384 -9.15 18.05 7.55
C TYR A 384 -7.72 18.52 7.88
N GLU A 385 -6.87 18.74 6.87
CA GLU A 385 -5.53 19.32 7.10
C GLU A 385 -5.64 20.71 7.75
N ARG A 386 -6.58 21.55 7.30
CA ARG A 386 -6.83 22.88 7.88
C ARG A 386 -7.20 22.78 9.36
N LEU A 387 -8.05 21.82 9.73
CA LEU A 387 -8.38 21.53 11.13
C LEU A 387 -7.16 21.10 11.92
N CYS A 388 -6.35 20.18 11.38
CA CYS A 388 -5.11 19.74 12.02
C CYS A 388 -4.18 20.93 12.28
N ARG A 389 -3.99 21.80 11.29
CA ARG A 389 -3.12 22.98 11.39
C ARG A 389 -3.64 24.03 12.36
N ARG A 390 -4.96 24.17 12.53
CA ARG A 390 -5.55 25.11 13.50
C ARG A 390 -5.07 24.89 14.93
N TRP A 391 -4.90 23.63 15.32
CA TRP A 391 -4.52 23.23 16.67
C TRP A 391 -3.04 22.81 16.79
N ALA A 392 -2.29 22.91 15.70
CA ALA A 392 -0.88 22.60 15.68
C ALA A 392 -0.07 23.75 16.30
N GLY A 393 0.78 23.42 17.29
CA GLY A 393 1.80 24.35 17.81
C GLY A 393 3.06 24.37 16.94
N ASP A 394 4.03 25.19 17.32
CA ASP A 394 5.31 25.36 16.60
C ASP A 394 6.16 24.07 16.53
N ASN A 395 5.89 23.12 17.42
CA ASN A 395 6.52 21.80 17.51
C ASN A 395 5.87 20.73 16.61
N VAL A 396 4.90 21.11 15.77
CA VAL A 396 4.20 20.19 14.86
C VAL A 396 4.62 20.46 13.41
N HIS A 397 5.26 19.47 12.79
CA HIS A 397 5.79 19.56 11.43
C HIS A 397 4.95 18.73 10.47
N PHE A 398 4.52 19.34 9.37
CA PHE A 398 3.80 18.67 8.28
C PHE A 398 4.75 18.51 7.11
N ILE A 399 5.11 17.26 6.80
CA ILE A 399 6.01 16.90 5.70
C ILE A 399 5.17 16.16 4.63
N PRO A 400 5.29 16.53 3.34
CA PRO A 400 4.65 15.79 2.25
C PRO A 400 5.08 14.32 2.21
N GLU A 401 4.47 13.56 1.30
CA GLU A 401 4.89 12.19 1.02
C GLU A 401 6.39 12.14 0.69
N LEU A 402 7.10 11.23 1.38
CA LEU A 402 8.53 11.02 1.23
C LEU A 402 8.80 9.84 0.31
N SER A 403 9.97 9.86 -0.34
CA SER A 403 10.50 8.66 -0.98
C SER A 403 10.59 7.50 0.03
N PRO A 404 10.53 6.24 -0.42
CA PRO A 404 10.64 5.11 0.50
C PRO A 404 11.90 5.13 1.38
N GLN A 405 13.01 5.69 0.88
CA GLN A 405 14.28 5.81 1.59
C GLN A 405 14.22 6.92 2.64
N MET A 406 13.69 8.09 2.25
CA MET A 406 13.52 9.20 3.18
C MET A 406 12.51 8.85 4.28
N LEU A 407 11.47 8.08 3.95
CA LEU A 407 10.53 7.56 4.94
C LEU A 407 11.20 6.58 5.92
N ALA A 408 12.02 5.65 5.42
CA ALA A 408 12.80 4.75 6.28
C ALA A 408 13.76 5.53 7.20
N SER A 409 14.41 6.56 6.68
CA SER A 409 15.26 7.47 7.45
C SER A 409 14.47 8.27 8.48
N ALA A 410 13.24 8.71 8.15
CA ALA A 410 12.34 9.38 9.08
C ALA A 410 11.94 8.47 10.25
N TYR A 411 11.61 7.20 9.99
CA TYR A 411 11.37 6.24 11.07
C TYR A 411 12.61 6.04 11.94
N ALA A 412 13.80 5.89 11.35
CA ALA A 412 15.05 5.74 12.11
C ALA A 412 15.40 6.98 12.96
N ALA A 413 14.94 8.17 12.55
CA ALA A 413 15.12 9.43 13.29
C ALA A 413 14.04 9.65 14.38
N ALA A 414 12.92 8.92 14.29
CA ALA A 414 11.81 9.03 15.23
C ALA A 414 12.07 8.23 16.52
N ARG A 415 11.53 8.73 17.64
CA ARG A 415 11.58 8.02 18.92
C ARG A 415 10.33 7.17 19.14
N VAL A 416 9.18 7.75 18.82
CA VAL A 416 7.87 7.11 18.95
C VAL A 416 7.18 7.17 17.59
N HIS A 417 6.55 6.08 17.17
CA HIS A 417 5.56 6.12 16.12
C HIS A 417 4.17 5.99 16.74
N ALA A 418 3.30 6.96 16.46
CA ALA A 418 1.95 7.00 17.00
C ALA A 418 0.92 7.04 15.88
N MET A 419 0.03 6.05 15.88
CA MET A 419 -1.04 5.91 14.91
C MET A 419 -2.36 5.61 15.66
N PRO A 420 -2.97 6.61 16.33
CA PRO A 420 -4.21 6.44 17.08
C PRO A 420 -5.43 6.42 16.14
N SER A 421 -5.33 5.70 15.03
CA SER A 421 -6.35 5.65 13.98
C SER A 421 -7.66 5.07 14.51
N TRP A 422 -8.77 5.53 13.93
CA TRP A 422 -10.09 4.99 14.24
C TRP A 422 -10.23 3.52 13.85
N VAL A 423 -9.64 3.15 12.71
CA VAL A 423 -9.61 1.78 12.21
C VAL A 423 -8.38 1.60 11.32
N GLU A 424 -7.66 0.50 11.57
CA GLU A 424 -6.57 0.00 10.73
C GLU A 424 -6.77 -1.49 10.44
N THR A 425 -6.04 -2.00 9.44
CA THR A 425 -5.64 -3.42 9.47
C THR A 425 -4.50 -3.55 10.51
N PRO A 426 -3.29 -4.11 10.30
CA PRO A 426 -2.22 -3.86 11.26
C PRO A 426 -1.59 -2.47 11.11
N GLY A 427 -1.83 -1.82 9.96
CA GLY A 427 -1.11 -0.63 9.51
C GLY A 427 0.32 -0.99 9.12
N ILE A 428 0.62 -1.04 7.82
CA ILE A 428 1.99 -1.31 7.33
C ILE A 428 2.99 -0.32 7.96
N ALA A 429 2.60 0.95 8.13
CA ALA A 429 3.40 1.96 8.83
C ALA A 429 3.80 1.56 10.27
N ASN A 430 2.93 0.86 11.00
CA ASN A 430 3.25 0.37 12.35
C ASN A 430 4.29 -0.76 12.30
N LEU A 431 4.20 -1.66 11.31
CA LEU A 431 5.19 -2.71 11.09
C LEU A 431 6.56 -2.12 10.70
N GLU A 432 6.56 -1.14 9.79
CA GLU A 432 7.76 -0.41 9.35
C GLU A 432 8.43 0.35 10.50
N ALA A 433 7.65 1.08 11.30
CA ALA A 433 8.14 1.79 12.47
C ALA A 433 8.79 0.87 13.51
N ALA A 434 8.16 -0.29 13.74
CA ALA A 434 8.68 -1.28 14.67
C ALA A 434 9.99 -1.92 14.17
N LEU A 435 10.11 -2.19 12.86
CA LEU A 435 11.36 -2.65 12.25
C LEU A 435 12.49 -1.62 12.38
N ALA A 436 12.16 -0.33 12.20
CA ALA A 436 13.09 0.79 12.36
C ALA A 436 13.46 1.08 13.83
N GLY A 437 12.81 0.43 14.79
CA GLY A 437 13.14 0.57 16.21
C GLY A 437 12.48 1.78 16.89
N CYS A 438 11.28 2.17 16.47
CA CYS A 438 10.43 3.11 17.21
C CYS A 438 9.74 2.43 18.40
N ASN A 439 9.49 3.16 19.49
CA ASN A 439 8.42 2.77 20.41
C ASN A 439 7.08 2.96 19.70
N LEU A 440 6.15 2.02 19.83
CA LEU A 440 4.93 2.00 19.03
C LEU A 440 3.69 2.32 19.87
N VAL A 441 2.87 3.28 19.42
CA VAL A 441 1.56 3.60 19.98
C VAL A 441 0.48 3.33 18.94
N VAL A 442 -0.48 2.47 19.26
CA VAL A 442 -1.57 2.05 18.36
C VAL A 442 -2.95 2.20 19.01
N GLY A 443 -3.98 2.27 18.18
CA GLY A 443 -5.38 2.19 18.62
C GLY A 443 -5.77 0.78 19.13
N ASN A 444 -6.97 0.67 19.71
CA ASN A 444 -7.54 -0.57 20.22
C ASN A 444 -8.81 -1.04 19.47
N ARG A 445 -9.17 -0.36 18.37
CA ARG A 445 -10.47 -0.49 17.72
C ARG A 445 -10.53 -1.61 16.68
N ALA A 446 -9.40 -2.10 16.15
CA ALA A 446 -9.36 -3.12 15.11
C ALA A 446 -8.39 -4.27 15.44
N ILE A 447 -7.54 -4.68 14.50
CA ILE A 447 -6.69 -5.88 14.63
C ILE A 447 -5.27 -5.58 15.12
N GLU A 448 -4.94 -4.34 15.47
CA GLU A 448 -3.58 -3.92 15.84
C GLU A 448 -3.02 -4.75 17.01
N THR A 449 -3.85 -5.05 18.00
CA THR A 449 -3.46 -5.85 19.18
C THR A 449 -3.13 -7.30 18.86
N GLU A 450 -3.67 -7.88 17.77
CA GLU A 450 -3.31 -9.24 17.32
C GLU A 450 -1.86 -9.30 16.82
N TYR A 451 -1.36 -8.19 16.28
CA TYR A 451 -0.01 -8.08 15.72
C TYR A 451 1.00 -7.73 16.80
N PHE A 452 0.69 -6.71 17.60
CA PHE A 452 1.68 -6.10 18.48
C PHE A 452 1.58 -6.57 19.94
N GLY A 453 0.42 -7.07 20.37
CA GLY A 453 0.17 -7.49 21.75
C GLY A 453 0.65 -6.45 22.78
N ASP A 454 1.28 -6.93 23.84
CA ASP A 454 1.80 -6.07 24.93
C ASP A 454 3.12 -5.37 24.58
N LEU A 455 3.62 -5.54 23.36
CA LEU A 455 4.87 -4.91 22.89
C LEU A 455 4.63 -3.50 22.32
N ALA A 456 3.37 -3.09 22.14
CA ALA A 456 2.98 -1.73 21.80
C ALA A 456 2.23 -1.07 22.96
N TYR A 457 2.27 0.25 23.00
CA TYR A 457 1.39 1.05 23.84
C TYR A 457 0.04 1.20 23.15
N VAL A 458 -1.03 0.96 23.88
CA VAL A 458 -2.37 0.98 23.34
C VAL A 458 -3.12 2.20 23.88
N CYS A 459 -3.76 2.95 23.00
CA CYS A 459 -4.65 4.05 23.36
C CYS A 459 -6.08 3.82 22.82
N ASP A 460 -7.04 4.47 23.44
CA ASP A 460 -8.37 4.64 22.86
C ASP A 460 -8.37 5.87 21.92
N PRO A 461 -8.60 5.71 20.60
CA PRO A 461 -8.69 6.80 19.63
C PRO A 461 -9.72 7.89 19.98
N ALA A 462 -10.76 7.53 20.74
CA ALA A 462 -11.81 8.44 21.18
C ALA A 462 -11.42 9.29 22.39
N ASN A 463 -10.31 9.00 23.07
CA ASN A 463 -9.92 9.66 24.30
C ASN A 463 -8.54 10.31 24.16
N TRP A 464 -8.53 11.64 23.99
CA TRP A 464 -7.29 12.39 23.82
C TRP A 464 -6.33 12.27 25.02
N ARG A 465 -6.84 12.06 26.24
CA ARG A 465 -5.99 11.81 27.42
C ARG A 465 -5.34 10.44 27.33
N SER A 466 -6.09 9.41 26.90
CA SER A 466 -5.53 8.08 26.63
C SER A 466 -4.42 8.12 25.57
N ILE A 467 -4.62 8.88 24.48
CA ILE A 467 -3.59 9.10 23.45
C ILE A 467 -2.36 9.78 24.07
N ARG A 468 -2.55 10.88 24.79
CA ARG A 468 -1.47 11.63 25.44
C ARG A 468 -0.67 10.74 26.40
N ASP A 469 -1.35 9.99 27.24
CA ASP A 469 -0.73 9.16 28.26
C ASP A 469 0.07 8.01 27.61
N ALA A 470 -0.50 7.35 26.59
CA ALA A 470 0.21 6.31 25.84
C ALA A 470 1.46 6.83 25.12
N VAL A 471 1.37 8.00 24.47
CA VAL A 471 2.54 8.63 23.81
C VAL A 471 3.57 9.08 24.83
N THR A 472 3.16 9.64 25.97
CA THR A 472 4.07 10.08 27.03
C THR A 472 4.82 8.90 27.65
N LEU A 473 4.12 7.80 27.92
CA LEU A 473 4.73 6.56 28.41
C LEU A 473 5.71 5.98 27.37
N ALA A 474 5.31 5.92 26.10
CA ALA A 474 6.17 5.48 25.02
C ALA A 474 7.39 6.39 24.84
N TRP A 475 7.26 7.69 25.07
CA TRP A 475 8.35 8.64 24.96
C TRP A 475 9.39 8.49 26.07
N GLN A 476 8.90 8.24 27.29
CA GLN A 476 9.72 8.13 28.49
C GLN A 476 10.40 6.76 28.61
N ASP A 477 9.85 5.72 27.99
CA ASP A 477 10.43 4.39 28.03
C ASP A 477 11.71 4.30 27.16
N PRO A 478 12.88 4.04 27.77
CA PRO A 478 14.09 3.71 27.03
C PRO A 478 13.88 2.49 26.12
N GLY A 479 12.96 1.60 26.48
CA GLY A 479 12.21 0.66 25.64
C GLY A 479 13.03 -0.37 24.87
N THR A 480 14.34 -0.47 25.10
CA THR A 480 15.26 -1.25 24.25
C THR A 480 14.82 -2.70 24.12
N GLU A 481 14.50 -3.37 25.23
CA GLU A 481 14.05 -4.78 25.21
C GLU A 481 12.70 -4.94 24.50
N ARG A 482 11.74 -4.06 24.78
CA ARG A 482 10.41 -4.08 24.16
C ARG A 482 10.51 -3.90 22.65
N ARG A 483 11.29 -2.93 22.18
CA ARG A 483 11.51 -2.67 20.75
C ARG A 483 12.23 -3.82 20.05
N GLN A 484 13.24 -4.40 20.70
CA GLN A 484 13.95 -5.56 20.15
C GLN A 484 13.02 -6.78 20.05
N ALA A 485 12.21 -7.05 21.08
CA ALA A 485 11.22 -8.11 21.06
C ALA A 485 10.17 -7.89 19.96
N LEU A 486 9.69 -6.64 19.79
CA LEU A 486 8.73 -6.28 18.75
C LEU A 486 9.33 -6.46 17.34
N ARG A 487 10.55 -5.97 17.12
CA ARG A 487 11.28 -6.15 15.85
C ARG A 487 11.48 -7.63 15.55
N GLN A 488 11.90 -8.44 16.53
CA GLN A 488 12.07 -9.87 16.35
C GLN A 488 10.75 -10.57 16.02
N ARG A 489 9.66 -10.21 16.70
CA ARG A 489 8.32 -10.74 16.41
C ARG A 489 7.91 -10.49 14.96
N ILE A 490 8.14 -9.27 14.45
CA ILE A 490 7.83 -8.93 13.05
C ILE A 490 8.68 -9.73 12.08
N LEU A 491 9.99 -9.85 12.35
CA LEU A 491 10.91 -10.63 11.51
C LEU A 491 10.56 -12.12 11.46
N THR A 492 9.97 -12.66 12.53
CA THR A 492 9.59 -14.07 12.59
C THR A 492 8.22 -14.35 11.96
N HIS A 493 7.26 -13.43 12.11
CA HIS A 493 5.84 -13.74 11.82
C HIS A 493 5.18 -12.86 10.76
N PHE A 494 5.72 -11.67 10.47
CA PHE A 494 5.06 -10.64 9.66
C PHE A 494 5.93 -10.22 8.46
N THR A 495 6.56 -11.20 7.82
CA THR A 495 7.33 -11.08 6.58
C THR A 495 6.58 -11.74 5.42
N TRP A 496 6.65 -11.17 4.21
CA TRP A 496 5.83 -11.60 3.06
C TRP A 496 5.91 -13.08 2.66
N SER A 497 6.99 -13.79 3.02
CA SER A 497 7.12 -15.24 2.80
C SER A 497 6.04 -16.06 3.50
N GLU A 498 5.67 -15.69 4.72
CA GLU A 498 4.72 -16.46 5.54
C GLU A 498 3.26 -16.29 5.06
N PRO A 499 2.75 -15.07 4.85
CA PRO A 499 1.45 -14.85 4.22
C PRO A 499 1.35 -15.52 2.84
N ALA A 500 2.42 -15.50 2.04
CA ALA A 500 2.43 -16.16 0.74
C ALA A 500 2.34 -17.68 0.84
N ARG A 501 3.05 -18.30 1.80
CA ARG A 501 2.96 -19.73 2.08
C ARG A 501 1.53 -20.12 2.46
N ILE A 502 0.93 -19.42 3.43
CA ILE A 502 -0.45 -19.67 3.88
C ILE A 502 -1.44 -19.47 2.72
N THR A 503 -1.27 -18.42 1.92
CA THR A 503 -2.13 -18.15 0.76
C THR A 503 -2.05 -19.27 -0.28
N ALA A 504 -0.84 -19.76 -0.59
CA ALA A 504 -0.65 -20.87 -1.52
C ALA A 504 -1.26 -22.18 -1.00
N GLU A 505 -1.17 -22.45 0.31
CA GLU A 505 -1.83 -23.61 0.93
C GLU A 505 -3.36 -23.56 0.77
N VAL A 506 -3.97 -22.39 0.99
CA VAL A 506 -5.41 -22.20 0.77
C VAL A 506 -5.77 -22.38 -0.70
N TYR A 507 -4.94 -21.88 -1.63
CA TYR A 507 -5.17 -22.12 -3.06
C TYR A 507 -5.22 -23.60 -3.39
N HIS A 508 -4.26 -24.39 -2.91
CA HIS A 508 -4.25 -25.84 -3.12
C HIS A 508 -5.45 -26.54 -2.49
N GLN A 509 -5.87 -26.12 -1.29
CA GLN A 509 -7.07 -26.65 -0.63
C GLN A 509 -8.33 -26.38 -1.44
N VAL A 510 -8.53 -25.13 -1.86
CA VAL A 510 -9.69 -24.73 -2.67
C VAL A 510 -9.68 -25.42 -4.04
N ILE A 511 -8.49 -25.67 -4.62
CA ILE A 511 -8.36 -26.43 -5.88
C ILE A 511 -8.61 -27.92 -5.71
N ALA A 512 -8.33 -28.51 -4.56
CA ALA A 512 -8.58 -29.93 -4.31
C ALA A 512 -10.05 -30.24 -3.96
N GLY A 513 -10.74 -29.31 -3.30
CA GLY A 513 -12.18 -29.36 -3.06
C GLY A 513 -13.01 -29.10 -4.32
#